data_AF-A0A964JMN5-F1
#
_entry.id   AF-A0A964JMN5-F1
#
_cell.length_a   1.000
_cell.length_b   1.000
_cell.length_c   1.000
_cell.angle_alpha   90.00
_cell.angle_beta   90.00
_cell.angle_gamma   90.00
#
_symmetry.space_group_name_H-M   'P 1'
#
loop_
_entity.id
_entity.type
_entity.pdbx_description
1 polymer ?
#
loop_
_entity_poly.entity_id
_entity_poly.type
_entity_poly.pdbx_seq_one_letter_code
_entity_poly.pdbx_strand_id
1 'polypeptide(L)'
;MLAFYSCSEPAKPKAGSEDGEGGAKGCVSDLEFFQREVSGPILERKCLGCHTAQGAARTSKLVLLPPGQTDALRLNFETLKEVASYERDATSILLLKPTAQ
;
A
#
# COMPACT_ATOMS: atom_id res chain seq x y z
N MET A 1 -4.43 19.97 4.53
CA MET A 1 -3.39 19.68 5.55
C MET A 1 -3.12 18.18 5.49
N LEU A 2 -2.17 17.73 4.68
CA LEU A 2 -1.77 16.31 4.64
C LEU A 2 -0.86 16.07 5.84
N ALA A 3 -1.37 15.36 6.85
CA ALA A 3 -0.53 14.88 7.94
C ALA A 3 0.31 13.73 7.39
N PHE A 4 1.55 14.02 6.99
CA PHE A 4 2.55 12.99 6.72
C PHE A 4 2.87 12.31 8.06
N TYR A 5 2.30 11.12 8.27
CA TYR A 5 2.70 10.25 9.37
C TYR A 5 4.10 9.73 9.06
N SER A 6 5.13 10.45 9.52
CA SER A 6 6.50 9.97 9.50
C SER A 6 6.63 8.94 10.62
N CYS A 7 6.47 7.67 10.28
CA CYS A 7 6.86 6.58 11.15
C CYS A 7 8.25 6.11 10.71
N SER A 8 9.28 6.49 11.46
CA SER A 8 10.53 5.74 11.43
C SER A 8 10.28 4.34 12.02
N GLU A 9 11.04 3.35 11.52
CA GLU A 9 10.91 1.90 11.75
C GLU A 9 10.34 1.47 13.12
N PRO A 10 9.58 0.37 13.21
CA PRO A 10 9.02 -0.06 14.49
C PRO A 10 10.16 -0.30 15.49
N ALA A 11 10.25 0.59 16.49
CA ALA A 11 11.10 0.40 17.63
C ALA A 11 10.78 -0.97 18.24
N LYS A 12 11.81 -1.80 18.44
CA LYS A 12 11.72 -3.07 19.17
C LYS A 12 10.81 -2.89 20.40
N PRO A 13 9.84 -3.79 20.64
CA PRO A 13 8.95 -3.65 21.78
C PRO A 13 9.78 -3.69 23.07
N LYS A 14 9.84 -2.55 23.77
CA LYS A 14 10.27 -2.48 25.16
C LYS A 14 9.05 -2.77 26.00
N ALA A 15 9.10 -3.87 26.74
CA ALA A 15 8.11 -4.17 27.77
C ALA A 15 8.14 -3.05 28.83
N GLY A 16 6.98 -2.49 29.15
CA GLY A 16 6.76 -1.80 30.43
C GLY A 16 6.08 -0.43 30.38
N SER A 17 4.86 -0.44 30.92
CA SER A 17 4.17 0.61 31.69
C SER A 17 3.35 1.71 30.99
N GLU A 18 2.14 1.81 31.52
CA GLU A 18 1.04 2.73 31.25
C GLU A 18 1.32 4.15 31.78
N ASP A 19 0.51 5.10 31.29
CA ASP A 19 0.36 6.52 31.64
C ASP A 19 1.28 7.55 30.96
N GLY A 20 0.73 8.16 29.90
CA GLY A 20 1.28 9.33 29.22
C GLY A 20 0.30 9.89 28.18
N GLU A 21 -0.60 10.78 28.61
CA GLU A 21 -1.49 11.55 27.75
C GLU A 21 -0.69 12.58 26.95
N GLY A 22 -0.28 12.14 25.77
CA GLY A 22 0.35 12.90 24.71
C GLY A 22 0.20 12.07 23.46
N GLY A 23 -1.05 11.85 23.04
CA GLY A 23 -1.43 10.86 22.04
C GLY A 23 -0.67 11.05 20.75
N ALA A 24 0.47 10.36 20.60
CA ALA A 24 0.95 9.91 19.32
C ALA A 24 -0.24 9.17 18.71
N LYS A 25 -0.97 9.82 17.81
CA LYS A 25 -1.96 9.11 16.99
C LYS A 25 -1.19 7.94 16.40
N GLY A 26 -1.52 6.74 16.86
CA GLY A 26 -0.62 5.59 16.76
C GLY A 26 -0.23 5.36 15.31
N CYS A 27 1.05 5.16 15.05
CA CYS A 27 1.45 4.58 13.78
C CYS A 27 0.73 3.24 13.62
N VAL A 28 0.05 3.08 12.51
CA VAL A 28 -0.59 1.82 12.11
C VAL A 28 0.43 0.96 11.37
N SER A 29 0.17 -0.35 11.28
CA SER A 29 1.01 -1.23 10.45
C SER A 29 0.87 -0.86 8.95
N ASP A 30 1.88 -1.18 8.14
CA ASP A 30 1.82 -0.97 6.68
C ASP A 30 0.60 -1.62 6.04
N LEU A 31 0.23 -2.83 6.49
CA LEU A 31 -0.93 -3.55 5.98
C LEU A 31 -2.23 -2.86 6.36
N GLU A 32 -2.34 -2.32 7.59
CA GLU A 32 -3.50 -1.55 8.04
C GLU A 32 -3.61 -0.22 7.28
N PHE A 33 -2.49 0.49 7.09
CA PHE A 33 -2.46 1.69 6.26
C PHE A 33 -2.86 1.38 4.82
N PHE A 34 -2.30 0.31 4.24
CA PHE A 34 -2.64 -0.14 2.90
C PHE A 34 -4.13 -0.44 2.77
N GLN A 35 -4.71 -1.18 3.71
CA GLN A 35 -6.14 -1.49 3.71
C GLN A 35 -6.99 -0.22 3.74
N ARG A 36 -6.64 0.75 4.60
CA ARG A 36 -7.43 1.96 4.82
C ARG A 36 -7.28 2.99 3.70
N GLU A 37 -6.06 3.24 3.25
CA GLU A 37 -5.73 4.39 2.41
C GLU A 37 -5.44 4.01 0.95
N VAL A 38 -5.03 2.76 0.68
CA VAL A 38 -4.49 2.37 -0.64
C VAL A 38 -5.39 1.38 -1.39
N SER A 39 -5.86 0.30 -0.74
CA SER A 39 -6.60 -0.78 -1.41
C SER A 39 -7.85 -0.26 -2.13
N GLY A 40 -8.80 0.29 -1.37
CA GLY A 40 -10.04 0.84 -1.93
C GLY A 40 -9.84 2.15 -2.70
N PRO A 41 -9.23 3.19 -2.09
CA PRO A 41 -9.16 4.50 -2.72
C PRO A 41 -8.29 4.57 -3.98
N ILE A 42 -7.24 3.74 -4.06
CA ILE A 42 -6.26 3.79 -5.16
C ILE A 42 -6.35 2.53 -6.02
N LEU A 43 -6.05 1.35 -5.47
CA LEU A 43 -5.91 0.15 -6.30
C LEU A 43 -7.22 -0.26 -6.97
N GLU A 44 -8.30 -0.38 -6.20
CA GLU A 44 -9.60 -0.81 -6.71
C GLU A 44 -10.17 0.20 -7.72
N ARG A 45 -10.00 1.50 -7.47
CA ARG A 45 -10.55 2.57 -8.33
C ARG A 45 -9.72 2.89 -9.57
N LYS A 46 -8.40 2.79 -9.49
CA LYS A 46 -7.48 3.27 -10.56
C LYS A 46 -6.73 2.15 -11.27
N CYS A 47 -6.48 1.03 -10.61
CA CYS A 47 -5.58 -0.01 -11.14
C CYS A 47 -6.34 -1.26 -11.58
N LEU A 48 -7.37 -1.66 -10.82
CA LEU A 48 -8.03 -2.96 -10.95
C LEU A 48 -8.79 -3.14 -12.28
N GLY A 49 -9.17 -2.04 -12.95
CA GLY A 49 -9.79 -2.12 -14.28
C GLY A 49 -8.89 -2.76 -15.35
N CYS A 50 -7.58 -2.58 -15.25
CA CYS A 50 -6.62 -3.09 -16.23
C CYS A 50 -5.72 -4.20 -15.66
N HIS A 51 -5.41 -4.15 -14.37
CA HIS A 51 -4.41 -4.97 -13.70
C HIS A 51 -5.04 -6.17 -12.98
N THR A 52 -5.73 -7.04 -13.72
CA THR A 52 -6.26 -8.33 -13.23
C THR A 52 -5.84 -9.45 -14.16
N ALA A 53 -6.08 -10.71 -13.77
CA ALA A 53 -5.76 -11.87 -14.61
C ALA A 53 -6.45 -11.83 -15.99
N GLN A 54 -7.61 -11.16 -16.10
CA GLN A 54 -8.38 -11.01 -17.34
C GLN A 54 -8.17 -9.63 -18.01
N GLY A 55 -7.49 -8.70 -17.34
CA GLY A 55 -7.35 -7.31 -17.80
C GLY A 55 -6.33 -7.12 -18.92
N ALA A 56 -6.33 -5.91 -19.50
CA ALA A 56 -5.40 -5.52 -20.56
C ALA A 56 -3.93 -5.61 -20.12
N ALA A 57 -3.65 -5.40 -18.83
CA ALA A 57 -2.31 -5.42 -18.26
C ALA A 57 -1.99 -6.73 -17.52
N ARG A 58 -2.68 -7.84 -17.84
CA ARG A 58 -2.52 -9.16 -17.20
C ARG A 58 -1.11 -9.76 -17.24
N THR A 59 -0.25 -9.30 -18.16
CA THR A 59 1.15 -9.76 -18.29
C THR A 59 2.15 -8.86 -17.56
N SER A 60 1.68 -7.78 -16.92
CA SER A 60 2.53 -6.91 -16.13
C SER A 60 2.90 -7.55 -14.78
N LYS A 61 3.85 -6.94 -14.06
CA LYS A 61 4.21 -7.36 -12.69
C LYS A 61 3.19 -6.95 -11.63
N LEU A 62 2.22 -6.08 -11.98
CA LEU A 62 1.14 -5.66 -11.11
C LEU A 62 -0.13 -6.38 -11.56
N VAL A 63 -0.45 -7.54 -11.00
CA VAL A 63 -1.71 -8.25 -11.25
C VAL A 63 -2.41 -8.41 -9.90
N LEU A 64 -3.60 -7.82 -9.79
CA LEU A 64 -4.36 -7.70 -8.55
C LEU A 64 -5.53 -8.69 -8.55
N LEU A 65 -5.88 -9.14 -7.35
CA LEU A 65 -7.09 -9.89 -7.08
C LEU A 65 -8.24 -8.91 -6.74
N PRO A 66 -9.43 -9.08 -7.37
CA PRO A 66 -10.64 -8.38 -6.97
C PRO A 66 -10.97 -8.50 -5.47
N PRO A 67 -11.58 -7.47 -4.85
CA PRO A 67 -12.04 -7.56 -3.47
C PRO A 67 -13.04 -8.72 -3.31
N GLY A 68 -12.98 -9.39 -2.16
CA GLY A 68 -13.81 -10.57 -1.86
C GLY A 68 -13.23 -11.90 -2.30
N GLN A 69 -12.13 -11.93 -3.06
CA GLN A 69 -11.37 -13.16 -3.26
C GLN A 69 -10.54 -13.50 -2.01
N THR A 70 -10.32 -14.80 -1.79
CA THR A 70 -9.46 -15.30 -0.71
C THR A 70 -8.08 -14.64 -0.78
N ASP A 71 -7.61 -14.12 0.36
CA ASP A 71 -6.32 -13.45 0.52
C ASP A 71 -6.07 -12.20 -0.35
N ALA A 72 -7.09 -11.65 -1.02
CA ALA A 72 -6.94 -10.51 -1.93
C ALA A 72 -6.19 -9.34 -1.30
N LEU A 73 -6.54 -8.95 -0.06
CA LEU A 73 -5.90 -7.83 0.64
C LEU A 73 -4.39 -8.05 0.81
N ARG A 74 -3.99 -9.20 1.38
CA ARG A 74 -2.59 -9.53 1.66
C ARG A 74 -1.79 -9.70 0.36
N LEU A 75 -2.34 -10.43 -0.61
CA LEU A 75 -1.65 -10.66 -1.89
C LEU A 75 -1.50 -9.39 -2.72
N ASN A 76 -2.51 -8.51 -2.71
CA ASN A 76 -2.41 -7.21 -3.37
C ASN A 76 -1.39 -6.30 -2.67
N PHE A 77 -1.32 -6.33 -1.33
CA PHE A 77 -0.31 -5.59 -0.56
C PHE A 77 1.11 -6.03 -0.95
N GLU A 78 1.40 -7.33 -0.90
CA GLU A 78 2.74 -7.85 -1.26
C GLU A 78 3.09 -7.57 -2.73
N THR A 79 2.13 -7.73 -3.64
CA THR A 79 2.32 -7.43 -5.06
C THR A 79 2.63 -5.95 -5.28
N LEU A 80 1.91 -5.05 -4.61
CA LEU A 80 2.17 -3.62 -4.74
C LEU A 80 3.53 -3.25 -4.13
N LYS A 81 3.88 -3.83 -2.98
CA LYS A 81 5.17 -3.61 -2.30
C LYS A 81 6.34 -4.03 -3.17
N GLU A 82 6.25 -5.20 -3.81
CA GLU A 82 7.21 -5.68 -4.81
C GLU A 82 7.36 -4.68 -5.96
N VAL A 83 6.25 -4.27 -6.58
CA VAL A 83 6.26 -3.33 -7.71
C VAL A 83 6.77 -1.93 -7.30
N ALA A 84 6.50 -1.50 -6.07
CA ALA A 84 6.97 -0.22 -5.54
C ALA A 84 8.49 -0.14 -5.45
N SER A 85 9.17 -1.28 -5.30
CA SER A 85 10.64 -1.38 -5.25
C SER A 85 11.31 -1.20 -6.63
N TYR A 86 10.54 -1.26 -7.71
CA TYR A 86 11.09 -1.06 -9.05
C TYR A 86 11.27 0.43 -9.32
N GLU A 87 12.46 0.79 -9.79
CA GLU A 87 12.84 2.18 -10.04
C GLU A 87 13.33 2.42 -11.48
N ARG A 88 13.18 3.67 -11.91
CA ARG A 88 13.84 4.26 -13.08
C ARG A 88 14.37 5.62 -12.64
N ASP A 89 15.66 5.86 -12.86
CA ASP A 89 16.33 7.10 -12.47
C ASP A 89 16.06 7.49 -11.00
N ALA A 90 16.23 6.50 -10.10
CA ALA A 90 15.96 6.61 -8.65
C ALA A 90 14.52 7.01 -8.27
N THR A 91 13.57 6.87 -9.19
CA THR A 91 12.15 7.14 -8.95
C THR A 91 11.35 5.85 -9.07
N SER A 92 10.50 5.56 -8.08
CA SER A 92 9.60 4.40 -8.13
C SER A 92 8.71 4.46 -9.37
N ILE A 93 8.60 3.33 -10.09
CA ILE A 93 7.79 3.27 -11.31
C ILE A 93 6.30 3.53 -11.03
N LEU A 94 5.83 3.35 -9.79
CA LEU A 94 4.44 3.68 -9.43
C LEU A 94 4.17 5.18 -9.50
N LEU A 95 5.19 6.01 -9.25
CA LEU A 95 5.10 7.47 -9.37
C LEU A 95 5.27 7.95 -10.82
N LEU A 96 5.89 7.13 -11.67
CA LEU A 96 6.12 7.42 -13.10
C LEU A 96 5.00 6.91 -14.00
N LYS A 97 4.17 5.96 -13.54
CA LYS A 97 2.97 5.54 -14.27
C LYS A 97 2.00 6.73 -14.40
N PRO A 98 1.30 6.86 -15.52
CA PRO A 98 0.56 8.09 -15.84
C PRO A 98 -0.44 8.42 -14.74
N THR A 99 -0.23 9.57 -14.10
CA THR A 99 -1.15 10.18 -13.13
C THR A 99 -2.39 10.77 -13.80
N ALA A 100 -2.50 10.69 -15.14
CA ALA A 100 -3.63 11.18 -15.94
C ALA A 100 -3.79 10.41 -17.26
N GLN A 101 -4.32 9.18 -17.21
CA GLN A 101 -5.21 8.71 -18.27
C GLN A 101 -6.63 9.16 -17.93
#